data_AF-A0A8H7UMJ7-F1
#
_entry.id   AF-A0A8H7UMJ7-F1
#
_cell.length_a   1.000
_cell.length_b   1.000
_cell.length_c   1.000
_cell.angle_alpha   90.00
_cell.angle_beta   90.00
_cell.angle_gamma   90.00
#
_symmetry.space_group_name_H-M   'P 1'
#
loop_
_entity.id
_entity.type
_entity.pdbx_description
1 polymer ?
#
loop_
_entity_poly.entity_id
_entity_poly.type
_entity_poly.pdbx_seq_one_letter_code
_entity_poly.pdbx_strand_id
1 'polypeptide(L)'
;MSNFACGCIFDKKVKEPTFKKTKYFEDLSASFAINAKNEQLSAHYSWLVELHKPINGSQLYVEATLENPEDKTSPLQVQAIELQNNESMLPFEHRRFYVLSPSLPKLGCGLFNMKLTAYSDKSKKEKITEHSNQILSRVNTDNCCKSEFMEQMNAAARASESGWETKQ
;
A
#
# COMPACT_ATOMS: atom_id res chain seq x y z
N MET A 1 20.10 13.93 18.70
CA MET A 1 18.75 13.65 18.15
C MET A 1 18.73 12.18 17.80
N SER A 2 17.85 11.40 18.44
CA SER A 2 17.87 9.94 18.44
C SER A 2 17.52 9.39 17.07
N ASN A 3 18.43 8.60 16.50
CA ASN A 3 18.16 7.75 15.34
C ASN A 3 17.13 6.69 15.76
N PHE A 4 15.86 6.93 15.48
CA PHE A 4 14.81 5.95 15.69
C PHE A 4 15.06 4.71 14.82
N ALA A 5 15.32 3.57 15.44
CA ALA A 5 15.76 2.34 14.78
C ALA A 5 14.61 1.43 14.29
N CYS A 6 13.40 1.96 14.17
CA CYS A 6 12.32 1.32 13.41
C CYS A 6 12.18 1.88 11.99
N GLY A 7 13.09 2.77 11.58
CA GLY A 7 13.15 3.36 10.25
C GLY A 7 14.22 2.72 9.38
N CYS A 8 13.93 2.60 8.08
CA CYS A 8 14.92 2.19 7.12
C CYS A 8 15.94 3.29 6.82
N ILE A 9 17.23 2.99 7.06
CA ILE A 9 18.32 3.80 6.52
C ILE A 9 18.60 3.31 5.11
N PHE A 10 18.00 3.96 4.12
CA PHE A 10 18.29 3.68 2.72
C PHE A 10 19.58 4.35 2.28
N ASP A 11 20.33 3.70 1.38
CA ASP A 11 21.39 4.38 0.64
C ASP A 11 20.77 5.57 -0.10
N LYS A 12 21.48 6.70 -0.17
CA LYS A 12 21.06 7.95 -0.85
C LYS A 12 20.67 7.75 -2.33
N LYS A 13 20.98 6.58 -2.88
CA LYS A 13 20.65 6.18 -4.26
C LYS A 13 19.22 5.66 -4.43
N VAL A 14 18.53 5.24 -3.37
CA VAL A 14 17.16 4.76 -3.45
C VAL A 14 16.23 5.96 -3.66
N LYS A 15 15.63 6.07 -4.84
CA LYS A 15 14.64 7.09 -5.15
C LYS A 15 13.28 6.70 -4.58
N GLU A 16 12.57 7.66 -4.00
CA GLU A 16 11.20 7.44 -3.58
C GLU A 16 10.31 7.15 -4.80
N PRO A 17 9.49 6.10 -4.75
CA PRO A 17 8.58 5.80 -5.83
C PRO A 17 7.50 6.87 -5.87
N THR A 18 7.14 7.30 -7.08
CA THR A 18 6.07 8.27 -7.30
C THR A 18 4.80 7.54 -7.73
N PHE A 19 3.66 8.12 -7.39
CA PHE A 19 2.37 7.64 -7.89
C PHE A 19 2.32 7.77 -9.40
N LYS A 20 1.85 6.70 -10.06
CA LYS A 20 1.83 6.58 -11.51
C LYS A 20 0.41 6.69 -12.03
N LYS A 21 0.31 7.18 -13.26
CA LYS A 21 -0.91 7.19 -14.07
C LYS A 21 -0.61 6.53 -15.40
N THR A 22 -1.34 5.47 -15.71
CA THR A 22 -1.26 4.76 -17.01
C THR A 22 -2.45 5.15 -17.88
N LYS A 23 -2.73 4.39 -18.96
CA LYS A 23 -3.90 4.65 -19.82
C LYS A 23 -5.22 4.46 -19.08
N TYR A 24 -5.29 3.53 -18.14
CA TYR A 24 -6.54 3.12 -17.48
C TYR A 24 -6.54 3.37 -15.99
N PHE A 25 -5.40 3.19 -15.31
CA PHE A 25 -5.31 3.25 -13.85
C PHE A 25 -4.44 4.40 -13.36
N GLU A 26 -4.80 4.93 -12.21
CA GLU A 26 -4.07 5.96 -11.46
C GLU A 26 -3.91 5.55 -10.01
N ASP A 27 -2.70 5.71 -9.47
CA ASP A 27 -2.40 5.52 -8.06
C ASP A 27 -2.98 6.69 -7.24
N LEU A 28 -3.80 6.37 -6.23
CA LEU A 28 -4.30 7.37 -5.29
C LEU A 28 -3.55 7.33 -3.96
N SER A 29 -3.26 6.14 -3.44
CA SER A 29 -2.48 5.96 -2.22
C SER A 29 -1.85 4.58 -2.15
N ALA A 30 -0.67 4.48 -1.54
CA ALA A 30 -0.02 3.21 -1.25
C ALA A 30 0.72 3.32 0.10
N SER A 31 0.49 2.37 0.99
CA SER A 31 1.15 2.33 2.30
C SER A 31 1.30 0.91 2.85
N PHE A 32 2.22 0.76 3.80
CA PHE A 32 2.25 -0.39 4.70
C PHE A 32 1.48 -0.03 5.97
N ALA A 33 0.33 -0.65 6.18
CA ALA A 33 -0.42 -0.50 7.42
C ALA A 33 0.19 -1.41 8.49
N ILE A 34 0.75 -0.82 9.54
CA ILE A 34 1.34 -1.55 10.66
C ILE A 34 0.26 -1.80 11.73
N ASN A 35 0.12 -3.05 12.13
CA ASN A 35 -0.74 -3.47 13.23
C ASN A 35 0.13 -3.95 14.40
N ALA A 36 -0.13 -3.39 15.57
CA ALA A 36 0.65 -3.63 16.79
C ALA A 36 -0.21 -4.34 17.85
N LYS A 37 -0.63 -5.59 17.61
CA LYS A 37 -1.35 -6.42 18.60
C LYS A 37 -0.39 -7.40 19.27
N ASN A 38 -0.57 -7.66 20.57
CA ASN A 38 0.19 -8.68 21.33
C ASN A 38 1.73 -8.61 21.19
N GLU A 39 2.30 -7.40 21.26
CA GLU A 39 3.77 -7.18 21.14
C GLU A 39 4.40 -7.56 19.80
N GLN A 40 3.59 -7.96 18.81
CA GLN A 40 4.02 -8.22 17.45
C GLN A 40 3.62 -7.08 16.53
N LEU A 41 4.53 -6.67 15.66
CA LEU A 41 4.26 -5.77 14.55
C LEU A 41 3.99 -6.62 13.32
N SER A 42 2.76 -6.59 12.81
CA SER A 42 2.45 -7.12 11.49
C SER A 42 2.18 -5.99 10.51
N ALA A 43 2.39 -6.25 9.22
CA ALA A 43 2.17 -5.26 8.18
C ALA A 43 1.19 -5.77 7.12
N HIS A 44 0.43 -4.85 6.53
CA HIS A 44 -0.35 -5.11 5.32
C HIS A 44 0.04 -4.13 4.24
N TYR A 45 0.18 -4.62 3.01
CA TYR A 45 0.18 -3.74 1.84
C TYR A 45 -1.23 -3.23 1.67
N SER A 46 -1.37 -1.91 1.62
CA SER A 46 -2.59 -1.23 1.21
C SER A 46 -2.30 -0.40 -0.02
N TRP A 47 -3.13 -0.54 -1.05
CA TRP A 47 -2.98 0.20 -2.29
C TRP A 47 -4.35 0.54 -2.87
N LEU A 48 -4.58 1.84 -3.09
CA LEU A 48 -5.79 2.39 -3.66
C LEU A 48 -5.51 2.89 -5.06
N VAL A 49 -6.27 2.38 -6.02
CA VAL A 49 -6.16 2.72 -7.44
C VAL A 49 -7.51 3.11 -8.01
N GLU A 50 -7.49 4.03 -8.95
CA GLU A 50 -8.67 4.53 -9.64
C GLU A 50 -8.62 4.19 -11.13
N LEU A 51 -9.74 3.71 -11.65
CA LEU A 51 -9.95 3.47 -13.08
C LEU A 51 -10.46 4.76 -13.75
N HIS A 52 -9.53 5.65 -14.12
CA HIS A 52 -9.85 6.96 -14.69
C HIS A 52 -10.27 6.91 -16.18
N LYS A 53 -10.11 5.77 -16.86
CA LYS A 53 -10.73 5.53 -18.18
C LYS A 53 -11.62 4.30 -18.17
N PRO A 54 -12.84 4.38 -18.74
CA PRO A 54 -13.76 3.26 -18.76
C PRO A 54 -13.19 2.10 -19.57
N ILE A 55 -13.43 0.89 -19.07
CA ILE A 55 -13.19 -0.38 -19.76
C ILE A 55 -14.56 -0.94 -20.13
N ASN A 56 -14.78 -1.20 -21.43
CA ASN A 56 -16.03 -1.75 -21.92
C ASN A 56 -16.18 -3.21 -21.46
N GLY A 57 -17.29 -3.52 -20.77
CA GLY A 57 -17.59 -4.86 -20.26
C GLY A 57 -18.32 -4.78 -18.92
N SER A 58 -19.34 -5.62 -18.73
CA SER A 58 -20.18 -5.62 -17.52
C SER A 58 -19.51 -6.32 -16.33
N GLN A 59 -18.56 -7.21 -16.58
CA GLN A 59 -17.77 -7.89 -15.57
C GLN A 59 -16.31 -7.47 -15.76
N LEU A 60 -15.69 -6.97 -14.70
CA LEU A 60 -14.25 -6.70 -14.66
C LEU A 60 -13.73 -7.41 -13.43
N TYR A 61 -12.77 -8.31 -13.62
CA TYR A 61 -12.07 -8.94 -12.51
C TYR A 61 -10.70 -8.30 -12.37
N VAL A 62 -10.42 -7.72 -11.19
CA VAL A 62 -9.17 -7.04 -10.91
C VAL A 62 -8.43 -7.77 -9.81
N GLU A 63 -7.15 -8.07 -10.06
CA GLU A 63 -6.27 -8.80 -9.17
C GLU A 63 -4.93 -8.08 -9.05
N ALA A 64 -4.35 -8.09 -7.87
CA ALA A 64 -3.00 -7.61 -7.63
C ALA A 64 -2.03 -8.76 -7.38
N THR A 65 -0.84 -8.63 -7.93
CA THR A 65 0.34 -9.42 -7.61
C THR A 65 1.31 -8.52 -6.85
N LEU A 66 1.60 -8.86 -5.60
CA LEU A 66 2.48 -8.10 -4.71
C LEU A 66 3.75 -8.92 -4.47
N GLU A 67 4.92 -8.27 -4.58
CA GLU A 67 6.17 -8.90 -4.14
C GLU A 67 6.08 -9.24 -2.66
N ASN A 68 6.31 -10.50 -2.31
CA ASN A 68 6.31 -10.95 -0.92
C ASN A 68 7.66 -10.57 -0.28
N PRO A 69 7.66 -9.79 0.83
CA PRO A 69 8.89 -9.43 1.54
C PRO A 69 9.71 -10.61 2.04
N GLU A 70 9.07 -11.73 2.37
CA GLU A 70 9.72 -12.90 2.96
C GLU A 70 10.28 -13.84 1.91
N ASP A 71 9.58 -13.97 0.77
CA ASP A 71 9.98 -14.84 -0.35
C ASP A 71 9.63 -14.21 -1.69
N LYS A 72 10.64 -13.58 -2.32
CA LYS A 72 10.48 -12.93 -3.62
C LYS A 72 10.11 -13.89 -4.76
N THR A 73 10.29 -15.20 -4.58
CA THR A 73 9.92 -16.19 -5.59
C THR A 73 8.43 -16.55 -5.57
N SER A 74 7.75 -16.23 -4.45
CA SER A 74 6.34 -16.55 -4.22
C SER A 74 5.53 -15.27 -3.99
N PRO A 75 5.15 -14.54 -5.07
CA PRO A 75 4.40 -13.31 -4.94
C PRO A 75 2.98 -13.57 -4.41
N LEU A 76 2.44 -12.60 -3.69
CA LEU A 76 1.09 -12.66 -3.13
C LEU A 76 0.09 -12.27 -4.21
N GLN A 77 -0.89 -13.14 -4.47
CA GLN A 77 -2.03 -12.83 -5.31
C GLN A 77 -3.23 -12.47 -4.45
N VAL A 78 -3.79 -11.29 -4.69
CA VAL A 78 -4.94 -10.79 -3.93
C VAL A 78 -5.97 -10.19 -4.87
N GLN A 79 -7.24 -10.49 -4.62
CA GLN A 79 -8.33 -9.85 -5.36
C GLN A 79 -8.43 -8.38 -4.93
N ALA A 80 -8.58 -7.48 -5.89
CA ALA A 80 -8.86 -6.08 -5.59
C ALA A 80 -10.35 -5.91 -5.26
N ILE A 81 -10.64 -5.19 -4.18
CA ILE A 81 -11.99 -4.93 -3.69
C ILE A 81 -12.49 -3.65 -4.37
N GLU A 82 -13.56 -3.74 -5.14
CA GLU A 82 -14.20 -2.56 -5.69
C GLU A 82 -14.94 -1.80 -4.58
N LEU A 83 -14.58 -0.53 -4.39
CA LEU A 83 -15.18 0.31 -3.36
C LEU A 83 -16.52 0.86 -3.84
N GLN A 84 -17.50 0.85 -2.93
CA GLN A 84 -18.79 1.51 -3.12
C GLN A 84 -18.85 2.74 -2.22
N ASN A 85 -19.45 3.82 -2.72
CA ASN A 85 -19.64 5.04 -1.95
C ASN A 85 -20.84 4.87 -1.01
N ASN A 86 -20.58 4.83 0.30
CA ASN A 86 -21.61 4.60 1.32
C ASN A 86 -22.40 5.86 1.69
N GLU A 87 -21.90 7.07 1.40
CA GLU A 87 -22.44 8.29 2.01
C GLU A 87 -23.52 9.00 1.19
N SER A 88 -23.80 8.56 -0.05
CA SER A 88 -24.73 9.31 -0.93
C SER A 88 -25.52 8.48 -1.96
N MET A 89 -25.42 7.15 -1.97
CA MET A 89 -25.95 6.29 -3.05
C MET A 89 -25.50 6.66 -4.47
N LEU A 90 -24.56 7.61 -4.61
CA LEU A 90 -23.98 8.02 -5.87
C LEU A 90 -22.63 7.30 -6.04
N PRO A 91 -22.43 6.55 -7.13
CA PRO A 91 -21.15 5.90 -7.39
C PRO A 91 -20.02 6.95 -7.47
N PHE A 92 -18.78 6.53 -7.15
CA PHE A 92 -17.62 7.36 -7.44
C PHE A 92 -17.60 7.74 -8.92
N GLU A 93 -17.13 8.95 -9.26
CA GLU A 93 -16.97 9.41 -10.65
C GLU A 93 -16.16 8.41 -11.49
N HIS A 94 -15.17 7.79 -10.84
CA HIS A 94 -14.35 6.72 -11.37
C HIS A 94 -14.35 5.52 -10.43
N ARG A 95 -14.38 4.30 -10.98
CA ARG A 95 -14.36 3.07 -10.17
C ARG A 95 -13.05 2.99 -9.39
N ARG A 96 -13.13 2.68 -8.10
CA ARG A 96 -11.97 2.59 -7.21
C ARG A 96 -11.78 1.17 -6.73
N PHE A 97 -10.54 0.72 -6.72
CA PHE A 97 -10.18 -0.61 -6.25
C PHE A 97 -9.19 -0.49 -5.10
N TYR A 98 -9.51 -1.17 -4.01
CA TYR A 98 -8.66 -1.27 -2.84
C TYR A 98 -8.03 -2.65 -2.79
N VAL A 99 -6.71 -2.68 -2.72
CA VAL A 99 -5.90 -3.88 -2.60
C VAL A 99 -5.38 -3.95 -1.17
N LEU A 100 -5.61 -5.09 -0.51
CA LEU A 100 -5.12 -5.38 0.82
C LEU A 100 -4.43 -6.74 0.86
N SER A 101 -3.16 -6.80 1.27
CA SER A 101 -2.48 -8.08 1.46
C SER A 101 -2.97 -8.81 2.72
N PRO A 102 -2.77 -10.13 2.81
CA PRO A 102 -2.72 -10.83 4.09
C PRO A 102 -1.72 -10.16 5.04
N SER A 103 -1.87 -10.47 6.33
CA SER A 103 -0.91 -10.02 7.35
C SER A 103 0.45 -10.59 7.05
N LEU A 104 1.46 -9.72 7.03
CA LEU A 104 2.84 -10.09 6.83
C LEU A 104 3.53 -10.16 8.18
N PRO A 105 4.09 -11.33 8.54
CA PRO A 105 4.78 -11.50 9.81
C PRO A 105 6.04 -10.64 9.89
N LYS A 106 6.73 -10.46 8.76
CA LYS A 106 7.93 -9.65 8.66
C LYS A 106 7.90 -8.69 7.49
N LEU A 107 8.49 -7.52 7.71
CA LEU A 107 8.72 -6.51 6.70
C LEU A 107 10.15 -6.00 6.81
N GLY A 108 10.90 -6.18 5.73
CA GLY A 108 12.23 -5.60 5.56
C GLY A 108 12.16 -4.22 4.93
N CYS A 109 13.27 -3.50 5.03
CA CYS A 109 13.50 -2.28 4.27
C CYS A 109 13.64 -2.58 2.78
N GLY A 110 12.80 -1.96 1.95
CA GLY A 110 12.91 -2.17 0.52
C GLY A 110 11.84 -1.47 -0.30
N LEU A 111 12.13 -1.41 -1.60
CA LEU A 111 11.15 -1.15 -2.64
C LEU A 111 10.57 -2.48 -3.07
N PHE A 112 9.26 -2.63 -2.91
CA PHE A 112 8.54 -3.84 -3.27
C PHE A 112 7.67 -3.57 -4.49
N ASN A 113 7.78 -4.46 -5.48
CA ASN A 113 7.00 -4.35 -6.71
C ASN A 113 5.54 -4.73 -6.46
N MET A 114 4.64 -4.00 -7.10
CA MET A 114 3.21 -4.29 -7.11
C MET A 114 2.68 -4.16 -8.54
N LYS A 115 1.80 -5.09 -8.93
CA LYS A 115 1.16 -5.10 -10.24
C LYS A 115 -0.32 -5.38 -10.11
N LEU A 116 -1.15 -4.48 -10.59
CA LEU A 116 -2.57 -4.69 -10.83
C LEU A 116 -2.77 -5.26 -12.22
N THR A 117 -3.62 -6.27 -12.36
CA THR A 117 -4.05 -6.83 -13.63
C THR A 117 -5.58 -6.83 -13.69
N ALA A 118 -6.13 -6.31 -14.78
CA ALA A 118 -7.56 -6.34 -15.05
C ALA A 118 -7.87 -7.34 -16.16
N TYR A 119 -8.83 -8.21 -15.90
CA TYR A 119 -9.31 -9.27 -16.78
C TYR A 119 -10.79 -9.05 -17.12
N SER A 120 -11.24 -9.59 -18.25
CA SER A 120 -12.64 -9.50 -18.66
C SER A 120 -13.59 -10.28 -17.73
N ASP A 121 -13.10 -11.30 -17.03
CA ASP A 121 -13.86 -12.03 -16.04
C ASP A 121 -12.94 -12.81 -15.07
N LYS A 122 -13.56 -13.57 -14.17
CA LYS A 122 -12.86 -14.43 -13.19
C LYS A 122 -12.14 -15.62 -13.83
N SER A 123 -12.37 -15.94 -15.12
CA SER A 123 -11.65 -17.01 -15.81
C SER A 123 -10.18 -16.65 -16.11
N LYS A 124 -9.86 -15.35 -16.04
CA LYS A 124 -8.52 -14.77 -16.29
C LYS A 124 -7.95 -15.10 -17.68
N LYS A 125 -8.79 -15.56 -18.63
CA LYS A 125 -8.36 -15.94 -19.99
C LYS A 125 -7.94 -14.75 -20.83
N GLU A 126 -8.62 -13.62 -20.65
CA GLU A 126 -8.37 -12.41 -21.42
C GLU A 126 -7.95 -11.27 -20.49
N LYS A 127 -6.70 -10.83 -20.67
CA LYS A 127 -6.11 -9.71 -19.96
C LYS A 127 -6.40 -8.42 -20.71
N ILE A 128 -7.06 -7.47 -20.05
CA ILE A 128 -7.41 -6.17 -20.63
C ILE A 128 -6.26 -5.18 -20.47
N THR A 129 -5.73 -5.04 -19.25
CA THR A 129 -4.63 -4.12 -18.97
C THR A 129 -3.89 -4.45 -17.68
N GLU A 130 -2.73 -3.83 -17.50
CA GLU A 130 -1.87 -3.93 -16.32
C GLU A 130 -1.45 -2.54 -15.85
N HIS A 131 -1.20 -2.42 -14.55
CA HIS A 131 -0.66 -1.22 -13.94
C HIS A 131 0.34 -1.62 -12.86
N SER A 132 1.59 -1.15 -12.96
CA SER A 132 2.67 -1.56 -12.08
C SER A 132 3.34 -0.38 -11.40
N ASN A 133 3.49 -0.47 -10.08
CA ASN A 133 4.25 0.49 -9.30
C ASN A 133 5.16 -0.21 -8.26
N GLN A 134 5.81 0.59 -7.43
CA GLN A 134 6.62 0.15 -6.31
C GLN A 134 6.15 0.86 -5.06
N ILE A 135 6.21 0.15 -3.94
CA ILE A 135 5.95 0.73 -2.62
C ILE A 135 7.22 0.63 -1.78
N LEU A 136 7.57 1.73 -1.11
CA LEU A 136 8.70 1.77 -0.20
C LEU A 136 8.24 1.38 1.20
N SER A 137 8.73 0.26 1.73
CA SER A 137 8.66 -0.01 3.16
C SER A 137 9.69 0.85 3.87
N ARG A 138 9.28 1.55 4.92
CA ARG A 138 10.21 2.30 5.78
C ARG A 138 10.39 1.67 7.16
N VAL A 139 9.88 0.45 7.36
CA VAL A 139 9.92 -0.23 8.66
C VAL A 139 10.71 -1.53 8.53
N ASN A 140 11.63 -1.74 9.48
CA ASN A 140 12.34 -3.01 9.65
C ASN A 140 11.78 -3.72 10.88
N THR A 141 10.94 -4.75 10.67
CA THR A 141 10.29 -5.45 11.79
C THR A 141 11.23 -6.39 12.56
N ASP A 142 12.34 -6.84 11.97
CA ASP A 142 13.29 -7.73 12.67
C ASP A 142 14.03 -7.00 13.81
N ASN A 143 14.20 -5.68 13.69
CA ASN A 143 14.91 -4.86 14.68
C ASN A 143 13.99 -3.89 15.45
N CYS A 144 12.68 -3.88 15.17
CA CYS A 144 11.76 -2.90 15.71
C CYS A 144 10.90 -3.48 16.85
N CYS A 145 11.16 -3.04 18.09
CA CYS A 145 10.34 -3.38 19.24
C CYS A 145 9.06 -2.54 19.29
N LYS A 146 7.90 -3.18 19.54
CA LYS A 146 6.58 -2.52 19.59
C LYS A 146 6.56 -1.33 20.58
N SER A 147 7.08 -1.51 21.78
CA SER A 147 7.05 -0.49 22.84
C SER A 147 7.80 0.77 22.42
N GLU A 148 9.03 0.61 21.93
CA GLU A 148 9.88 1.68 21.41
C GLU A 148 9.22 2.36 20.20
N PHE A 149 8.65 1.57 19.28
CA PHE A 149 7.94 2.11 18.12
C PHE A 149 6.78 3.02 18.51
N MET A 150 5.91 2.54 19.41
CA MET A 150 4.74 3.28 19.86
C MET A 150 5.12 4.52 20.67
N GLU A 151 6.14 4.42 21.54
CA GLU A 151 6.63 5.57 22.32
C GLU A 151 7.11 6.70 21.41
N GLN A 152 7.90 6.36 20.39
CA GLN A 152 8.46 7.33 19.45
C GLN A 152 7.41 7.89 18.50
N MET A 153 6.47 7.06 18.00
CA MET A 153 5.33 7.56 17.21
C MET A 153 4.44 8.50 18.03
N ASN A 154 4.20 8.19 19.31
CA ASN A 154 3.45 9.06 20.22
C ASN A 154 4.22 10.34 20.56
N ALA A 155 5.55 10.29 20.65
CA ALA A 155 6.39 11.48 20.84
C ALA A 155 6.39 12.37 19.58
N ALA A 156 6.49 11.78 18.39
CA ALA A 156 6.42 12.49 17.12
C ALA A 156 5.03 13.11 16.87
N ALA A 157 3.95 12.39 17.19
CA ALA A 157 2.58 12.91 17.12
C ALA A 157 2.42 14.14 18.02
N ARG A 158 2.82 14.05 19.30
CA ARG A 158 2.80 15.19 20.24
C ARG A 158 3.66 16.36 19.77
N ALA A 159 4.84 16.10 19.22
CA ALA A 159 5.70 17.14 18.64
C ALA A 159 5.05 17.82 17.41
N SER A 160 4.35 17.05 16.57
CA SER A 160 3.64 17.58 15.40
C SER A 160 2.41 18.41 15.78
N GLU A 161 1.72 18.06 16.87
CA GLU A 161 0.62 18.85 17.44
C GLU A 161 1.14 20.20 17.96
N SER A 162 2.26 20.20 18.70
CA SER A 162 2.89 21.45 19.19
C SER A 162 3.50 22.33 18.09
N GLY A 163 3.82 21.77 16.92
CA GLY A 163 4.32 22.51 15.75
C GLY A 163 3.21 23.10 14.88
N TRP A 164 1.97 22.65 15.03
CA TRP A 164 0.81 23.17 14.29
C TRP A 164 0.30 24.49 14.89
N GLU A 165 0.39 24.66 16.21
CA GLU A 165 -0.02 25.88 16.92
C GLU A 165 0.91 27.08 16.69
N THR A 166 2.11 26.87 16.15
CA THR A 166 3.08 27.95 15.87
C THR A 166 3.07 28.46 14.41
N LYS A 167 2.16 27.96 13.58
CA LYS A 167 1.94 28.45 12.20
C LYS A 167 0.45 28.72 11.90
N GLN A 168 -0.21 29.48 12.77
CA GLN A 168 -1.40 30.26 12.40
C GLN A 168 -1.10 31.75 12.49
#